data_AF-A0A016SZ03-F1
#
_entry.id   AF-A0A016SZ03-F1
#
_cell.length_a   1.000
_cell.length_b   1.000
_cell.length_c   1.000
_cell.angle_alpha   90.00
_cell.angle_beta   90.00
_cell.angle_gamma   90.00
#
_symmetry.space_group_name_H-M   'P 1'
#
loop_
_entity.id
_entity.type
_entity.pdbx_description
1 polymer ?
#
loop_
_entity_poly.entity_id
_entity_poly.type
_entity_poly.pdbx_seq_one_letter_code
_entity_poly.pdbx_strand_id
1 'polypeptide(L)'
;MSFTQTKSFSMLCLLTTFGCFYVIVYMVSLSGTNSVLLLKTAKRFVWNNELHSGDGQQDEGDLFDFCPFDNPDPWHISISQYVDVKYGFNTDCPEKDQLESITELDEGNVTLKKGYEKFKCEARCLLYKNDDEYDTTSWENIENTTFHCDFIETDCKLENTTKKFIHMRIEEKKSHENGTVLSREKHPDVHVIVLDSVASTQFIRALPRTVNFLLNGMDAIVFRKFNKVGYNSRPNGFASLVGKSTEPVVRSLMKLKPIEPDLNHTQLCSEFIDSDIFIPTMYQKLGYKTFDAEDYVTSFLRYPDCVGLRNDTLDHYYRAFHNRLQEDEELSNIHEKGTCRRSVDNILDFLTHYIHSYKDEKHR
;
A
#
# COMPACT_ATOMS: atom_id res chain seq x y z
N MET A 1 15.18 -16.56 48.85
CA MET A 1 14.40 -15.50 49.54
C MET A 1 14.31 -14.35 48.56
N SER A 2 13.24 -14.24 47.77
CA SER A 2 11.99 -13.50 48.07
C SER A 2 12.30 -12.03 48.40
N PHE A 3 11.78 -11.01 47.72
CA PHE A 3 10.42 -10.79 47.25
C PHE A 3 10.36 -9.89 46.00
N THR A 4 9.23 -10.02 45.32
CA THR A 4 8.63 -9.23 44.23
C THR A 4 8.61 -7.71 44.46
N GLN A 5 8.69 -6.96 43.35
CA GLN A 5 8.03 -5.65 43.26
C GLN A 5 7.30 -5.53 41.92
N THR A 6 5.98 -5.70 41.99
CA THR A 6 5.00 -5.38 40.98
C THR A 6 5.07 -3.89 40.62
N LYS A 7 5.10 -3.56 39.33
CA LYS A 7 4.80 -2.20 38.85
C LYS A 7 3.56 -2.25 37.97
N SER A 8 2.56 -1.53 38.45
CA SER A 8 1.26 -1.27 37.86
C SER A 8 1.41 -0.58 36.49
N PHE A 9 0.66 -1.05 35.50
CA PHE A 9 0.44 -0.37 34.23
C PHE A 9 -0.93 0.32 34.30
N SER A 10 -0.94 1.65 34.14
CA SER A 10 -2.15 2.41 33.88
C SER A 10 -2.31 2.57 32.37
N MET A 11 -3.52 2.26 31.91
CA MET A 11 -3.95 2.18 30.53
C MET A 11 -4.79 3.42 30.21
N LEU A 12 -4.57 4.04 29.05
CA LEU A 12 -5.59 4.86 28.40
C LEU A 12 -5.54 4.57 26.91
N CYS A 13 -6.56 3.89 26.41
CA CYS A 13 -6.75 3.56 25.01
C CYS A 13 -8.27 3.57 24.75
N LEU A 14 -8.71 4.35 23.78
CA LEU A 14 -10.10 4.49 23.35
C LEU A 14 -10.27 3.72 22.03
N LEU A 15 -11.20 2.75 21.94
CA LEU A 15 -11.59 2.02 20.71
C LEU A 15 -12.83 1.14 20.94
N THR A 16 -13.67 0.95 19.90
CA THR A 16 -14.65 -0.17 19.71
C THR A 16 -15.12 -0.27 18.25
N THR A 17 -15.58 -1.38 17.62
CA THR A 17 -15.22 -2.83 17.57
C THR A 17 -16.07 -3.57 16.50
N PHE A 18 -15.41 -4.49 15.77
CA PHE A 18 -15.82 -5.79 15.16
C PHE A 18 -16.93 -5.95 14.10
N GLY A 19 -16.50 -6.42 12.91
CA GLY A 19 -17.30 -7.11 11.88
C GLY A 19 -16.49 -7.39 10.59
N CYS A 20 -15.83 -8.56 10.54
CA CYS A 20 -15.10 -9.24 9.44
C CYS A 20 -14.25 -8.42 8.44
N PHE A 21 -13.00 -8.87 8.25
CA PHE A 21 -11.90 -8.29 7.45
C PHE A 21 -11.11 -7.20 8.18
N TYR A 22 -9.77 -7.30 8.11
CA TYR A 22 -8.82 -6.48 8.84
C TYR A 22 -7.91 -5.79 7.82
N VAL A 23 -7.73 -4.48 7.94
CA VAL A 23 -6.64 -3.78 7.25
C VAL A 23 -5.45 -3.79 8.20
N ILE A 24 -4.32 -4.32 7.72
CA ILE A 24 -3.05 -4.18 8.43
C ILE A 24 -2.37 -2.93 7.87
N VAL A 25 -2.09 -1.95 8.72
CA VAL A 25 -1.22 -0.82 8.38
C VAL A 25 0.11 -1.06 9.06
N TYR A 26 1.16 -1.32 8.28
CA TYR A 26 2.53 -1.31 8.78
C TYR A 26 3.08 0.10 8.66
N MET A 27 3.41 0.73 9.79
CA MET A 27 4.31 1.88 9.81
C MET A 27 5.72 1.33 10.02
N VAL A 28 6.46 1.13 8.94
CA VAL A 28 7.87 0.76 8.97
C VAL A 28 8.68 2.05 9.07
N SER A 29 9.26 2.34 10.24
CA SER A 29 10.19 3.46 10.39
C SER A 29 11.62 2.94 10.27
N LEU A 30 12.25 3.16 9.11
CA LEU A 30 13.63 2.78 8.84
C LEU A 30 14.59 3.92 9.22
N SER A 31 14.64 4.30 10.50
CA SER A 31 15.83 4.99 11.01
C SER A 31 15.98 4.80 12.51
N GLY A 32 17.23 4.64 12.96
CA GLY A 32 17.62 4.47 14.36
C GLY A 32 17.42 5.74 15.19
N THR A 33 16.18 6.21 15.28
CA THR A 33 15.80 7.33 16.13
C THR A 33 15.57 6.87 17.56
N ASN A 34 16.12 7.65 18.49
CA ASN A 34 16.11 7.35 19.91
C ASN A 34 14.68 7.50 20.46
N SER A 35 13.96 6.39 20.55
CA SER A 35 12.55 6.25 20.98
C SER A 35 12.23 6.92 22.34
N VAL A 36 13.26 7.23 23.14
CA VAL A 36 13.18 7.94 24.42
C VAL A 36 12.69 9.39 24.27
N LEU A 37 13.05 10.08 23.18
CA LEU A 37 12.70 11.50 23.00
C LEU A 37 11.23 11.68 22.60
N LEU A 38 10.72 10.83 21.72
CA LEU A 38 9.30 10.77 21.33
C LEU A 38 8.39 10.46 22.53
N LEU A 39 8.83 9.53 23.40
CA LEU A 39 8.10 9.19 24.64
C LEU A 39 8.02 10.37 25.63
N LYS A 40 9.07 11.20 25.71
CA LYS A 40 9.08 12.37 26.61
C LYS A 40 8.16 13.49 26.13
N THR A 41 8.10 13.73 24.83
CA THR A 41 7.24 14.76 24.24
C THR A 41 5.76 14.37 24.36
N ALA A 42 5.43 13.10 24.14
CA ALA A 42 4.07 12.57 24.35
C ALA A 42 3.62 12.68 25.81
N LYS A 43 4.50 12.35 26.77
CA LYS A 43 4.19 12.48 28.22
C LYS A 43 3.94 13.92 28.65
N ARG A 44 4.63 14.90 28.05
CA ARG A 44 4.48 16.32 28.42
C ARG A 44 3.18 16.93 27.91
N PHE A 45 2.66 16.43 26.80
CA PHE A 45 1.36 16.86 26.25
C PHE A 45 0.18 16.33 27.07
N VAL A 46 0.29 15.10 27.58
CA VAL A 46 -0.73 14.48 28.44
C VAL A 46 -0.79 15.16 29.82
N TRP A 47 0.36 15.48 30.43
CA TRP A 47 0.40 16.03 31.79
C TRP A 47 -0.22 17.43 31.92
N ASN A 48 -0.26 18.23 30.85
CA ASN A 48 -0.80 19.58 30.90
C ASN A 48 -2.34 19.64 30.84
N ASN A 49 -3.03 18.54 30.52
CA ASN A 49 -4.49 18.50 30.41
C ASN A 49 -5.20 17.95 31.67
N GLU A 50 -4.48 17.45 32.67
CA GLU A 50 -5.08 16.80 33.86
C GLU A 50 -5.22 17.71 35.10
N LEU A 51 -4.95 19.01 35.02
CA LEU A 51 -4.97 19.89 36.21
C LEU A 51 -6.32 20.60 36.47
N HIS A 52 -7.39 20.25 35.78
CA HIS A 52 -8.73 20.83 36.00
C HIS A 52 -9.83 19.77 36.05
N SER A 53 -9.91 19.00 37.14
CA SER A 53 -11.15 18.35 37.57
C SER A 53 -11.05 17.96 39.05
N GLY A 54 -11.53 18.82 39.94
CA GLY A 54 -11.95 18.40 41.27
C GLY A 54 -13.48 18.45 41.32
N ASP A 55 -14.12 17.31 41.56
CA ASP A 55 -15.03 17.07 42.68
C ASP A 55 -15.53 15.61 42.62
N GLY A 56 -15.82 15.03 43.79
CA GLY A 56 -16.11 13.61 43.95
C GLY A 56 -17.43 13.17 43.30
N GLN A 57 -17.33 12.20 42.39
CA GLN A 57 -18.48 11.40 41.94
C GLN A 57 -18.03 9.94 41.81
N GLN A 58 -18.82 9.03 42.38
CA GLN A 58 -18.58 7.58 42.35
C GLN A 58 -18.35 7.11 40.91
N ASP A 59 -17.16 6.60 40.66
CA ASP A 59 -16.75 5.98 39.39
C ASP A 59 -17.52 4.65 39.24
N GLU A 60 -18.70 4.71 38.62
CA GLU A 60 -19.29 3.51 38.02
C GLU A 60 -18.35 3.11 36.87
N GLY A 61 -17.45 2.16 37.16
CA GLY A 61 -16.48 1.67 36.19
C GLY A 61 -17.15 1.43 34.84
N ASP A 62 -16.60 2.06 33.81
CA ASP A 62 -17.07 2.01 32.44
C ASP A 62 -17.13 0.53 32.00
N LEU A 63 -18.10 0.18 31.16
CA LEU A 63 -18.15 -1.13 30.50
C LEU A 63 -16.81 -1.45 29.79
N PHE A 64 -16.03 -0.42 29.45
CA PHE A 64 -14.69 -0.52 28.89
C PHE A 64 -13.55 -0.74 29.88
N ASP A 65 -13.78 -0.52 31.18
CA ASP A 65 -12.77 -0.78 32.24
C ASP A 65 -12.53 -2.29 32.43
N PHE A 66 -13.50 -3.12 32.05
CA PHE A 66 -13.45 -4.57 32.19
C PHE A 66 -13.94 -5.31 30.94
N CYS A 67 -13.29 -5.08 29.80
CA CYS A 67 -13.43 -6.00 28.67
C CYS A 67 -12.23 -6.96 28.65
N PRO A 68 -12.38 -8.23 29.11
CA PRO A 68 -11.35 -9.24 28.93
C PRO A 68 -11.20 -9.51 27.43
N PHE A 69 -10.20 -8.90 26.82
CA PHE A 69 -9.80 -9.23 25.46
C PHE A 69 -8.89 -10.45 25.52
N ASP A 70 -9.48 -11.62 25.36
CA ASP A 70 -8.73 -12.83 25.08
C ASP A 70 -8.25 -12.78 23.63
N ASN A 71 -6.93 -12.89 23.46
CA ASN A 71 -6.39 -12.94 22.10
C ASN A 71 -6.96 -14.16 21.41
N PRO A 72 -7.60 -14.00 20.23
CA PRO A 72 -8.10 -15.14 19.50
C PRO A 72 -6.91 -16.04 19.14
N ASP A 73 -6.97 -17.31 19.54
CA ASP A 73 -5.98 -18.30 19.13
C ASP A 73 -6.12 -18.52 17.62
N PRO A 74 -5.12 -18.14 16.80
CA PRO A 74 -5.18 -18.34 15.36
C PRO A 74 -5.29 -19.82 14.98
N TRP A 75 -4.93 -20.73 15.88
CA TRP A 75 -4.94 -22.17 15.66
C TRP A 75 -6.02 -22.90 16.48
N HIS A 76 -7.02 -22.18 16.96
CA HIS A 76 -8.11 -22.77 17.75
C HIS A 76 -8.75 -23.96 17.01
N ILE A 77 -9.08 -25.03 17.74
CA ILE A 77 -9.56 -26.30 17.19
C ILE A 77 -10.80 -26.17 16.28
N SER A 78 -11.66 -25.18 16.58
CA SER A 78 -12.85 -24.90 15.76
C SER A 78 -12.52 -24.40 14.35
N ILE A 79 -11.33 -23.81 14.16
CA ILE A 79 -10.86 -23.27 12.88
C ILE A 79 -9.87 -24.23 12.24
N SER A 80 -8.98 -24.86 13.01
CA SER A 80 -7.87 -25.67 12.49
C SER A 80 -8.34 -26.82 11.58
N GLN A 81 -9.53 -27.37 11.84
CA GLN A 81 -10.16 -28.39 11.00
C GLN A 81 -10.50 -27.92 9.56
N TYR A 82 -10.61 -26.62 9.34
CA TYR A 82 -10.89 -26.02 8.03
C TYR A 82 -9.61 -25.50 7.34
N VAL A 83 -8.47 -25.54 8.02
CA VAL A 83 -7.20 -25.08 7.45
C VAL A 83 -6.60 -26.21 6.63
N ASP A 84 -6.63 -26.06 5.30
CA ASP A 84 -5.94 -26.96 4.38
C ASP A 84 -4.70 -26.27 3.80
N VAL A 85 -3.52 -26.76 4.21
CA VAL A 85 -2.22 -26.25 3.76
C VAL A 85 -1.80 -26.82 2.39
N LYS A 86 -2.55 -27.75 1.82
CA LYS A 86 -2.23 -28.40 0.55
C LYS A 86 -2.37 -27.48 -0.66
N TYR A 87 -3.21 -26.44 -0.57
CA TYR A 87 -3.58 -25.57 -1.70
C TYR A 87 -2.74 -24.28 -1.81
N GLY A 88 -1.57 -24.21 -1.17
CA GLY A 88 -0.80 -22.95 -1.06
C GLY A 88 0.24 -22.68 -2.15
N PHE A 89 0.68 -23.69 -2.90
CA PHE A 89 1.78 -23.54 -3.86
C PHE A 89 1.31 -24.01 -5.23
N ASN A 90 1.42 -23.14 -6.23
CA ASN A 90 1.17 -23.52 -7.62
C ASN A 90 2.29 -24.48 -8.04
N THR A 91 2.01 -25.79 -8.10
CA THR A 91 3.02 -26.81 -8.40
C THR A 91 3.26 -26.98 -9.90
N ASP A 92 2.31 -26.54 -10.71
CA ASP A 92 2.28 -26.78 -12.15
C ASP A 92 2.60 -25.46 -12.85
N CYS A 93 3.89 -25.13 -12.87
CA CYS A 93 4.39 -23.93 -13.54
C CYS A 93 4.85 -24.28 -14.96
N PRO A 94 4.33 -23.64 -16.02
CA PRO A 94 4.81 -23.86 -17.39
C PRO A 94 6.29 -23.48 -17.53
N GLU A 95 7.01 -24.12 -18.47
CA GLU A 95 8.39 -23.73 -18.79
C GLU A 95 8.44 -22.27 -19.26
N LYS A 96 9.29 -21.47 -18.59
CA LYS A 96 9.36 -20.00 -18.70
C LYS A 96 9.96 -19.52 -20.02
N ASP A 97 10.73 -20.36 -20.70
CA ASP A 97 11.63 -19.98 -21.79
C ASP A 97 10.94 -19.33 -23.00
N GLN A 98 9.63 -19.56 -23.20
CA GLN A 98 8.90 -18.96 -24.33
C GLN A 98 8.37 -17.55 -24.07
N LEU A 99 8.23 -17.15 -22.79
CA LEU A 99 7.62 -15.90 -22.35
C LEU A 99 8.65 -14.89 -21.81
N GLU A 100 9.93 -15.26 -21.78
CA GLU A 100 10.98 -14.32 -21.42
C GLU A 100 11.11 -13.20 -22.46
N SER A 101 11.38 -11.99 -21.97
CA SER A 101 11.70 -10.86 -22.84
C SER A 101 12.95 -11.15 -23.67
N ILE A 102 12.89 -10.80 -24.95
CA ILE A 102 14.04 -10.83 -25.86
C ILE A 102 14.80 -9.49 -25.90
N THR A 103 14.35 -8.52 -25.10
CA THR A 103 14.97 -7.22 -24.92
C THR A 103 15.45 -7.05 -23.48
N GLU A 104 16.41 -6.16 -23.28
CA GLU A 104 16.93 -5.70 -21.99
C GLU A 104 16.74 -4.20 -21.89
N LEU A 105 16.61 -3.71 -20.65
CA LEU A 105 16.42 -2.30 -20.35
C LEU A 105 17.57 -1.83 -19.46
N ASP A 106 18.25 -0.76 -19.88
CA ASP A 106 19.28 -0.07 -19.11
C ASP A 106 19.07 1.44 -19.16
N GLU A 107 18.73 2.04 -18.02
CA GLU A 107 18.46 3.49 -17.86
C GLU A 107 17.51 4.11 -18.91
N GLY A 108 16.63 3.32 -19.53
CA GLY A 108 15.66 3.79 -20.54
C GLY A 108 16.03 3.42 -21.97
N ASN A 109 17.23 2.90 -22.18
CA ASN A 109 17.67 2.34 -23.44
C ASN A 109 17.23 0.89 -23.51
N VAL A 110 16.45 0.56 -24.54
CA VAL A 110 16.02 -0.81 -24.81
C VAL A 110 16.95 -1.43 -25.83
N THR A 111 17.54 -2.58 -25.51
CA THR A 111 18.45 -3.29 -26.41
C THR A 111 18.00 -4.72 -26.63
N LEU A 112 18.30 -5.30 -27.79
CA LEU A 112 18.07 -6.72 -28.05
C LEU A 112 19.05 -7.59 -27.28
N LYS A 113 18.54 -8.68 -26.70
CA LYS A 113 19.39 -9.74 -26.13
C LYS A 113 20.20 -10.41 -27.24
N LYS A 114 21.39 -10.88 -26.87
CA LYS A 114 22.26 -11.66 -27.76
C LYS A 114 21.52 -12.90 -28.28
N GLY A 115 21.56 -13.13 -29.59
CA GLY A 115 20.86 -14.22 -30.28
C GLY A 115 19.52 -13.81 -30.91
N TYR A 116 19.04 -12.59 -30.66
CA TYR A 116 17.79 -12.05 -31.20
C TYR A 116 17.99 -10.90 -32.18
N GLU A 117 19.20 -10.70 -32.71
CA GLU A 117 19.59 -9.55 -33.55
C GLU A 117 18.82 -9.45 -34.87
N LYS A 118 18.10 -10.51 -35.27
CA LYS A 118 17.25 -10.51 -36.47
C LYS A 118 15.89 -9.83 -36.25
N PHE A 119 15.44 -9.72 -35.00
CA PHE A 119 14.17 -9.08 -34.69
C PHE A 119 14.27 -7.57 -34.94
N LYS A 120 13.20 -7.00 -35.49
CA LYS A 120 13.02 -5.55 -35.56
C LYS A 120 12.09 -5.14 -34.44
N CYS A 121 12.59 -4.32 -33.52
CA CYS A 121 11.86 -3.91 -32.35
C CYS A 121 11.54 -2.42 -32.38
N GLU A 122 10.33 -2.13 -31.94
CA GLU A 122 9.82 -0.80 -31.65
C GLU A 122 9.35 -0.77 -30.19
N ALA A 123 9.44 0.39 -29.56
CA ALA A 123 9.01 0.58 -28.18
C ALA A 123 8.27 1.90 -28.00
N ARG A 124 7.49 1.98 -26.92
CA ARG A 124 6.74 3.18 -26.52
C ARG A 124 6.57 3.25 -25.02
N CYS A 125 6.34 4.45 -24.50
CA CYS A 125 5.99 4.66 -23.11
C CYS A 125 4.49 4.45 -22.87
N LEU A 126 4.16 3.85 -21.71
CA LEU A 126 2.82 3.88 -21.13
C LEU A 126 2.79 4.95 -20.04
N LEU A 127 1.91 5.93 -20.20
CA LEU A 127 1.83 7.12 -19.36
C LEU A 127 0.52 7.09 -18.59
N TYR A 128 0.59 7.27 -17.27
CA TYR A 128 -0.61 7.40 -16.45
C TYR A 128 -1.41 8.64 -16.87
N LYS A 129 -2.74 8.49 -16.95
CA LYS A 129 -3.67 9.57 -17.27
C LYS A 129 -4.78 9.70 -16.23
N ASN A 130 -5.29 8.57 -15.72
CA ASN A 130 -6.16 8.45 -14.56
C ASN A 130 -6.34 6.95 -14.24
N ASP A 131 -7.24 6.61 -13.31
CA ASP A 131 -7.41 5.21 -12.90
C ASP A 131 -8.04 4.32 -13.97
N ASP A 132 -8.78 4.85 -14.92
CA ASP A 132 -9.43 4.04 -15.95
C ASP A 132 -8.66 4.04 -17.28
N GLU A 133 -7.77 5.01 -17.48
CA GLU A 133 -7.13 5.29 -18.75
C GLU A 133 -5.62 5.52 -18.62
N TYR A 134 -4.89 5.23 -19.68
CA TYR A 134 -3.50 5.58 -19.85
C TYR A 134 -3.27 6.13 -21.26
N ASP A 135 -2.27 6.98 -21.41
CA ASP A 135 -1.82 7.47 -22.72
C ASP A 135 -0.59 6.67 -23.17
N THR A 136 -0.30 6.72 -24.47
CA THR A 136 0.91 6.10 -25.04
C THR A 136 1.67 7.07 -25.93
N THR A 137 2.99 6.97 -25.94
CA THR A 137 3.80 7.65 -26.97
C THR A 137 3.69 6.93 -28.31
N SER A 138 4.19 7.57 -29.36
CA SER A 138 4.35 6.89 -30.65
C SER A 138 5.35 5.73 -30.52
N TRP A 139 5.20 4.72 -31.39
CA TRP A 139 6.18 3.65 -31.51
C TRP A 139 7.46 4.19 -32.15
N GLU A 140 8.58 3.95 -31.47
CA GLU A 140 9.90 4.41 -31.90
C GLU A 140 10.87 3.23 -31.95
N ASN A 141 11.84 3.29 -32.87
CA ASN A 141 12.86 2.25 -32.99
C ASN A 141 13.78 2.26 -31.76
N ILE A 142 14.08 1.08 -31.22
CA ILE A 142 14.85 0.96 -29.98
C ILE A 142 16.33 1.36 -30.10
N GLU A 143 16.93 1.34 -31.31
CA GLU A 143 18.37 1.56 -31.49
C GLU A 143 18.82 3.01 -31.24
N ASN A 144 17.91 3.98 -31.39
CA ASN A 144 18.23 5.41 -31.37
C ASN A 144 17.38 6.22 -30.39
N THR A 145 16.65 5.54 -29.49
CA THR A 145 15.63 6.18 -28.64
C THR A 145 15.84 5.79 -27.19
N THR A 146 15.86 6.79 -26.32
CA THR A 146 15.83 6.62 -24.87
C THR A 146 14.42 6.96 -24.37
N PHE A 147 13.84 6.06 -23.59
CA PHE A 147 12.47 6.20 -23.09
C PHE A 147 12.46 6.67 -21.63
N HIS A 148 11.77 7.79 -21.39
CA HIS A 148 11.71 8.48 -20.10
C HIS A 148 10.36 8.28 -19.41
N CYS A 149 10.08 7.04 -18.99
CA CYS A 149 8.83 6.65 -18.33
C CYS A 149 9.01 5.39 -17.48
N ASP A 150 8.06 5.13 -16.59
CA ASP A 150 8.11 3.98 -15.68
C ASP A 150 7.86 2.64 -16.40
N PHE A 151 7.05 2.66 -17.48
CA PHE A 151 6.69 1.46 -18.23
C PHE A 151 6.97 1.63 -19.71
N ILE A 152 7.79 0.74 -20.27
CA ILE A 152 8.19 0.74 -21.68
C ILE A 152 7.69 -0.54 -22.34
N GLU A 153 6.68 -0.41 -23.18
CA GLU A 153 6.16 -1.52 -23.98
C GLU A 153 7.03 -1.71 -25.22
N THR A 154 7.43 -2.95 -25.50
CA THR A 154 8.20 -3.33 -26.69
C THR A 154 7.41 -4.29 -27.56
N ASP A 155 7.46 -4.09 -28.88
CA ASP A 155 6.91 -4.99 -29.90
C ASP A 155 8.03 -5.35 -30.89
N CYS A 156 8.43 -6.62 -30.91
CA CYS A 156 9.52 -7.13 -31.73
C CYS A 156 9.01 -8.14 -32.76
N LYS A 157 9.29 -7.88 -34.03
CA LYS A 157 8.80 -8.67 -35.16
C LYS A 157 9.93 -9.34 -35.94
N LEU A 158 9.77 -10.62 -36.23
CA LEU A 158 10.61 -11.39 -37.15
C LEU A 158 9.72 -12.33 -37.98
N GLU A 159 9.60 -12.05 -39.27
CA GLU A 159 8.72 -12.80 -40.19
C GLU A 159 7.28 -12.87 -39.65
N ASN A 160 6.81 -14.06 -39.25
CA ASN A 160 5.47 -14.28 -38.68
C ASN A 160 5.47 -14.37 -37.14
N THR A 161 6.62 -14.12 -36.50
CA THR A 161 6.75 -14.18 -35.04
C THR A 161 6.76 -12.76 -34.47
N THR A 162 5.88 -12.53 -33.52
CA THR A 162 5.86 -11.31 -32.71
C THR A 162 6.22 -11.66 -31.26
N LYS A 163 7.01 -10.80 -30.62
CA LYS A 163 7.39 -10.90 -29.22
C LYS A 163 7.13 -9.55 -28.56
N LYS A 164 6.16 -9.51 -27.65
CA LYS A 164 5.85 -8.33 -26.85
C LYS A 164 6.43 -8.45 -25.44
N PHE A 165 6.66 -7.31 -24.81
CA PHE A 165 7.01 -7.23 -23.40
C PHE A 165 6.72 -5.84 -22.85
N ILE A 166 6.63 -5.69 -21.53
CA ILE A 166 6.63 -4.37 -20.88
C ILE A 166 7.76 -4.38 -19.86
N HIS A 167 8.75 -3.53 -20.06
CA HIS A 167 9.77 -3.31 -19.06
C HIS A 167 9.27 -2.34 -17.99
N MET A 168 9.61 -2.64 -16.76
CA MET A 168 9.27 -1.85 -15.59
C MET A 168 10.54 -1.20 -15.04
N ARG A 169 10.44 0.10 -14.77
CA ARG A 169 11.48 0.90 -14.12
C ARG A 169 10.83 2.04 -13.37
N ILE A 170 11.67 2.88 -12.79
CA ILE A 170 11.27 4.17 -12.24
C ILE A 170 12.05 5.24 -12.97
N GLU A 171 11.32 6.13 -13.65
CA GLU A 171 11.87 7.34 -14.24
C GLU A 171 11.87 8.44 -13.17
N GLU A 172 13.03 8.63 -12.53
CA GLU A 172 13.19 9.52 -11.40
C GLU A 172 12.64 10.92 -11.69
N LYS A 173 11.70 11.37 -10.86
CA LYS A 173 11.16 12.73 -10.96
C LYS A 173 12.11 13.68 -10.26
N LYS A 174 12.45 14.80 -10.91
CA LYS A 174 13.21 15.86 -10.26
C LYS A 174 12.44 16.41 -9.07
N SER A 175 13.13 16.63 -7.96
CA SER A 175 12.56 17.31 -6.80
C SER A 175 12.21 18.76 -7.18
N HIS A 176 11.08 19.26 -6.67
CA HIS A 176 10.66 20.63 -6.95
C HIS A 176 11.77 21.60 -6.54
N GLU A 177 12.14 22.54 -7.41
CA GLU A 177 13.29 23.45 -7.20
C GLU A 177 13.19 24.29 -5.91
N ASN A 178 11.97 24.47 -5.37
CA ASN A 178 11.70 25.19 -4.12
C ASN A 178 11.35 24.26 -2.94
N GLY A 179 11.49 22.94 -3.12
CA GLY A 179 11.16 21.94 -2.11
C GLY A 179 12.17 21.92 -0.99
N THR A 180 11.70 21.75 0.24
CA THR A 180 12.57 21.50 1.39
C THR A 180 13.38 20.23 1.18
N VAL A 181 14.70 20.34 1.24
CA VAL A 181 15.61 19.20 1.33
C VAL A 181 15.25 18.35 2.54
N LEU A 182 14.86 17.10 2.32
CA LEU A 182 14.41 16.20 3.38
C LEU A 182 15.58 15.34 3.88
N SER A 183 15.85 15.40 5.17
CA SER A 183 16.78 14.46 5.81
C SER A 183 16.04 13.22 6.32
N ARG A 184 16.46 12.02 5.93
CA ARG A 184 15.85 10.74 6.37
C ARG A 184 15.78 10.58 7.90
N GLU A 185 16.69 11.18 8.66
CA GLU A 185 16.67 11.14 10.13
C GLU A 185 15.46 11.87 10.75
N LYS A 186 14.95 12.90 10.07
CA LYS A 186 13.78 13.68 10.50
C LYS A 186 12.52 13.34 9.72
N HIS A 187 12.70 12.84 8.51
CA HIS A 187 11.68 12.59 7.50
C HIS A 187 11.90 11.17 6.96
N PRO A 188 11.61 10.13 7.76
CA PRO A 188 11.83 8.76 7.34
C PRO A 188 10.93 8.40 6.17
N ASP A 189 11.38 7.46 5.35
CA ASP A 189 10.53 6.88 4.30
C ASP A 189 9.31 6.21 4.96
N VAL A 190 8.14 6.39 4.35
CA VAL A 190 6.86 5.85 4.85
C VAL A 190 6.29 4.91 3.80
N HIS A 191 6.09 3.66 4.17
CA HIS A 191 5.44 2.66 3.33
C HIS A 191 4.13 2.24 3.98
N VAL A 192 3.04 2.25 3.20
CA VAL A 192 1.74 1.72 3.62
C VAL A 192 1.41 0.53 2.75
N ILE A 193 1.48 -0.68 3.31
CA ILE A 193 1.15 -1.92 2.61
C ILE A 193 -0.19 -2.40 3.14
N VAL A 194 -1.19 -2.47 2.25
CA VAL A 194 -2.55 -2.93 2.58
C VAL A 194 -2.77 -4.31 1.98
N LEU A 195 -3.32 -5.22 2.78
CA LEU A 195 -3.77 -6.54 2.31
C LEU A 195 -5.29 -6.56 2.30
N ASP A 196 -5.89 -6.71 1.12
CA ASP A 196 -7.35 -6.76 0.99
C ASP A 196 -7.89 -8.11 1.51
N SER A 197 -9.00 -8.04 2.25
CA SER A 197 -9.82 -9.18 2.64
C SER A 197 -9.08 -10.21 3.52
N VAL A 198 -8.06 -9.76 4.26
CA VAL A 198 -7.31 -10.59 5.21
C VAL A 198 -7.78 -10.31 6.64
N ALA A 199 -7.93 -11.34 7.47
CA ALA A 199 -8.13 -11.16 8.91
C ALA A 199 -6.83 -11.28 9.69
N SER A 200 -6.70 -10.64 10.86
CA SER A 200 -5.48 -10.71 11.68
C SER A 200 -5.03 -12.15 11.97
N THR A 201 -5.96 -13.02 12.36
CA THR A 201 -5.68 -14.44 12.57
C THR A 201 -5.32 -15.17 11.27
N GLN A 202 -5.91 -14.76 10.14
CA GLN A 202 -5.62 -15.35 8.83
C GLN A 202 -4.23 -14.95 8.36
N PHE A 203 -3.82 -13.70 8.56
CA PHE A 203 -2.48 -13.21 8.28
C PHE A 203 -1.43 -14.01 9.06
N ILE A 204 -1.67 -14.26 10.36
CA ILE A 204 -0.78 -15.07 11.20
C ILE A 204 -0.62 -16.50 10.66
N ARG A 205 -1.71 -17.13 10.23
CA ARG A 205 -1.67 -18.48 9.68
C ARG A 205 -1.05 -18.57 8.30
N ALA A 206 -1.41 -17.65 7.39
CA ALA A 206 -1.07 -17.71 5.97
C ALA A 206 0.33 -17.14 5.69
N LEU A 207 0.78 -16.15 6.48
CA LEU A 207 2.06 -15.47 6.29
C LEU A 207 2.94 -15.52 7.56
N PRO A 208 3.17 -16.72 8.15
CA PRO A 208 3.89 -16.84 9.43
C PRO A 208 5.34 -16.39 9.34
N ARG A 209 5.97 -16.56 8.17
CA ARG A 209 7.34 -16.06 7.91
C ARG A 209 7.38 -14.54 7.90
N THR A 210 6.41 -13.90 7.25
CA THR A 210 6.27 -12.44 7.22
C THR A 210 6.02 -11.89 8.62
N VAL A 211 5.09 -12.50 9.38
CA VAL A 211 4.84 -12.13 10.78
C VAL A 211 6.11 -12.22 11.61
N ASN A 212 6.84 -13.34 11.52
CA ASN A 212 8.08 -13.52 12.27
C ASN A 212 9.14 -12.47 11.87
N PHE A 213 9.29 -12.20 10.58
CA PHE A 213 10.21 -11.19 10.08
C PHE A 213 9.86 -9.79 10.61
N LEU A 214 8.58 -9.42 10.58
CA LEU A 214 8.14 -8.12 11.09
C LEU A 214 8.37 -7.99 12.59
N LEU A 215 7.95 -8.98 13.38
CA LEU A 215 8.01 -8.88 14.84
C LEU A 215 9.44 -9.03 15.39
N ASN A 216 10.21 -9.97 14.84
CA ASN A 216 11.52 -10.33 15.39
C ASN A 216 12.69 -9.77 14.56
N GLY A 217 12.46 -9.39 13.30
CA GLY A 217 13.47 -8.81 12.42
C GLY A 217 13.35 -7.29 12.25
N MET A 218 12.17 -6.71 12.47
CA MET A 218 11.93 -5.27 12.33
C MET A 218 11.36 -4.61 13.60
N ASP A 219 11.28 -5.35 14.71
CA ASP A 219 10.69 -4.89 15.98
C ASP A 219 9.29 -4.26 15.81
N ALA A 220 8.49 -4.81 14.89
CA ALA A 220 7.19 -4.26 14.56
C ALA A 220 6.21 -4.30 15.75
N ILE A 221 5.40 -3.26 15.88
CA ILE A 221 4.37 -3.14 16.91
C ILE A 221 3.02 -3.58 16.35
N VAL A 222 2.36 -4.51 17.04
CA VAL A 222 1.03 -5.01 16.64
C VAL A 222 -0.07 -4.27 17.40
N PHE A 223 -0.92 -3.57 16.66
CA PHE A 223 -2.14 -2.98 17.20
C PHE A 223 -3.28 -4.01 17.22
N ARG A 224 -3.38 -4.77 18.32
CA ARG A 224 -4.38 -5.85 18.45
C ARG A 224 -5.83 -5.37 18.51
N LYS A 225 -6.03 -4.09 18.81
CA LYS A 225 -7.35 -3.44 18.90
C LYS A 225 -7.61 -2.47 17.74
N PHE A 226 -6.88 -2.58 16.63
CA PHE A 226 -7.13 -1.73 15.46
C PHE A 226 -8.38 -2.21 14.71
N ASN A 227 -9.39 -1.36 14.62
CA ASN A 227 -10.65 -1.67 13.96
C ASN A 227 -10.75 -0.94 12.63
N LYS A 228 -11.34 -1.63 11.65
CA LYS A 228 -11.80 -1.01 10.41
C LYS A 228 -12.97 -0.06 10.71
N VAL A 229 -13.12 0.99 9.93
CA VAL A 229 -14.17 2.01 10.09
C VAL A 229 -15.44 1.70 9.32
N GLY A 230 -15.36 0.87 8.28
CA GLY A 230 -16.48 0.59 7.38
C GLY A 230 -16.45 -0.83 6.82
N TYR A 231 -17.51 -1.22 6.12
CA TYR A 231 -17.73 -2.63 5.77
C TYR A 231 -16.76 -3.13 4.70
N ASN A 232 -16.51 -2.36 3.64
CA ASN A 232 -15.69 -2.74 2.49
C ASN A 232 -14.36 -1.98 2.43
N SER A 233 -13.51 -2.29 1.44
CA SER A 233 -12.18 -1.68 1.27
C SER A 233 -12.23 -0.16 1.15
N ARG A 234 -13.16 0.38 0.35
CA ARG A 234 -13.24 1.82 0.04
C ARG A 234 -13.50 2.72 1.27
N PRO A 235 -14.52 2.50 2.13
CA PRO A 235 -14.69 3.28 3.36
C PRO A 235 -13.46 3.27 4.28
N ASN A 236 -12.77 2.13 4.34
CA ASN A 236 -11.55 1.99 5.14
C ASN A 236 -10.38 2.78 4.54
N GLY A 237 -10.23 2.77 3.22
CA GLY A 237 -9.26 3.59 2.49
C GLY A 237 -9.48 5.08 2.75
N PHE A 238 -10.71 5.57 2.68
CA PHE A 238 -11.04 6.98 2.96
C PHE A 238 -10.70 7.39 4.39
N ALA A 239 -11.10 6.62 5.40
CA ALA A 239 -10.72 7.00 6.77
C ALA A 239 -9.22 6.93 7.01
N SER A 240 -8.52 5.98 6.36
CA SER A 240 -7.08 5.78 6.56
C SER A 240 -6.23 6.85 5.86
N LEU A 241 -6.61 7.24 4.64
CA LEU A 241 -5.78 8.09 3.78
C LEU A 241 -6.32 9.52 3.60
N VAL A 242 -7.60 9.75 3.94
CA VAL A 242 -8.26 11.07 3.85
C VAL A 242 -8.69 11.57 5.23
N GLY A 243 -8.80 10.69 6.23
CA GLY A 243 -9.25 11.06 7.58
C GLY A 243 -10.73 11.40 7.66
N LYS A 244 -11.54 10.87 6.72
CA LYS A 244 -12.98 11.12 6.62
C LYS A 244 -13.75 9.80 6.52
N SER A 245 -14.83 9.69 7.28
CA SER A 245 -15.77 8.57 7.21
C SER A 245 -16.77 8.75 6.07
N THR A 246 -17.06 7.68 5.34
CA THR A 246 -18.07 7.63 4.26
C THR A 246 -19.27 6.77 4.64
N GLU A 247 -19.21 6.10 5.79
CA GLU A 247 -20.25 5.25 6.35
C GLU A 247 -20.49 5.62 7.81
N PRO A 248 -21.72 5.46 8.34
CA PRO A 248 -22.01 5.75 9.72
C PRO A 248 -21.36 4.72 10.66
N VAL A 249 -20.91 5.19 11.84
CA VAL A 249 -20.46 4.30 12.90
C VAL A 249 -21.67 3.80 13.67
N VAL A 250 -22.03 2.53 13.45
CA VAL A 250 -23.17 1.88 14.11
C VAL A 250 -22.83 1.54 15.56
N ARG A 251 -23.51 2.19 16.51
CA ARG A 251 -23.30 2.01 17.97
C ARG A 251 -24.53 1.47 18.71
N SER A 252 -25.46 0.86 17.98
CA SER A 252 -26.72 0.35 18.51
C SER A 252 -26.51 -0.74 19.59
N LEU A 253 -25.47 -1.57 19.45
CA LEU A 253 -25.10 -2.58 20.45
C LEU A 253 -24.75 -1.96 21.81
N MET A 254 -24.19 -0.76 21.80
CA MET A 254 -23.89 0.02 23.01
C MET A 254 -25.08 0.86 23.48
N LYS A 255 -26.25 0.71 22.85
CA LYS A 255 -27.44 1.56 23.07
C LYS A 255 -27.16 3.05 22.84
N LEU A 256 -26.18 3.37 21.99
CA LEU A 256 -25.85 4.74 21.60
C LEU A 256 -26.37 5.05 20.19
N LYS A 257 -26.59 6.34 19.93
CA LYS A 257 -26.94 6.81 18.59
C LYS A 257 -25.77 6.55 17.61
N PRO A 258 -26.03 6.24 16.34
CA PRO A 258 -24.97 6.21 15.32
C PRO A 258 -24.19 7.54 15.25
N ILE A 259 -22.95 7.48 14.77
CA ILE A 259 -22.23 8.68 14.31
C ILE A 259 -22.45 8.76 12.81
N GLU A 260 -22.91 9.92 12.33
CA GLU A 260 -23.11 10.16 10.91
C GLU A 260 -21.77 10.22 10.15
N PRO A 261 -21.74 9.84 8.86
CA PRO A 261 -20.54 9.95 8.04
C PRO A 261 -20.14 11.41 7.82
N ASP A 262 -18.83 11.65 7.69
CA ASP A 262 -18.29 12.99 7.38
C ASP A 262 -18.61 13.42 5.95
N LEU A 263 -18.66 12.46 5.02
CA LEU A 263 -18.92 12.70 3.60
C LEU A 263 -20.21 12.01 3.17
N ASN A 264 -21.10 12.76 2.55
CA ASN A 264 -22.25 12.19 1.84
C ASN A 264 -21.87 11.72 0.42
N HIS A 265 -22.79 11.05 -0.26
CA HIS A 265 -22.54 10.50 -1.59
C HIS A 265 -22.16 11.56 -2.64
N THR A 266 -22.81 12.74 -2.61
CA THR A 266 -22.51 13.83 -3.54
C THR A 266 -21.08 14.33 -3.35
N GLN A 267 -20.66 14.57 -2.11
CA GLN A 267 -19.30 14.98 -1.77
C GLN A 267 -18.25 13.91 -2.11
N LEU A 268 -18.64 12.64 -2.00
CA LEU A 268 -17.75 11.50 -2.24
C LEU A 268 -17.54 11.20 -3.73
N CYS A 269 -18.56 11.41 -4.58
CA CYS A 269 -18.56 10.90 -5.96
C CYS A 269 -18.87 11.96 -7.01
N SER A 270 -19.72 12.94 -6.72
CA SER A 270 -20.08 13.99 -7.67
C SER A 270 -19.16 15.21 -7.61
N GLU A 271 -18.40 15.36 -6.53
CA GLU A 271 -17.45 16.43 -6.31
C GLU A 271 -16.02 15.88 -6.26
N PHE A 272 -15.05 16.70 -6.67
CA PHE A 272 -13.64 16.33 -6.55
C PHE A 272 -13.24 16.31 -5.07
N ILE A 273 -12.59 15.23 -4.67
CA ILE A 273 -11.95 15.15 -3.35
C ILE A 273 -10.84 16.18 -3.31
N ASP A 274 -10.80 16.96 -2.22
CA ASP A 274 -9.74 17.92 -2.00
C ASP A 274 -8.40 17.19 -1.82
N SER A 275 -7.43 17.50 -2.67
CA SER A 275 -6.11 16.89 -2.62
C SER A 275 -5.35 17.27 -1.33
N ASP A 276 -5.72 18.37 -0.69
CA ASP A 276 -5.03 18.86 0.51
C ASP A 276 -5.30 17.99 1.74
N ILE A 277 -6.36 17.18 1.71
CA ILE A 277 -6.70 16.23 2.78
C ILE A 277 -6.26 14.80 2.47
N PHE A 278 -5.75 14.51 1.27
CA PHE A 278 -5.24 13.21 0.90
C PHE A 278 -3.77 13.07 1.33
N ILE A 279 -3.50 12.15 2.25
CA ILE A 279 -2.19 11.99 2.91
C ILE A 279 -1.03 11.88 1.89
N PRO A 280 -1.09 11.03 0.84
CA PRO A 280 -0.03 10.96 -0.15
C PRO A 280 0.28 12.30 -0.83
N THR A 281 -0.73 13.09 -1.20
CA THR A 281 -0.50 14.44 -1.77
C THR A 281 0.15 15.38 -0.74
N MET A 282 -0.22 15.29 0.54
CA MET A 282 0.45 16.08 1.58
C MET A 282 1.96 15.75 1.65
N TYR A 283 2.31 14.46 1.56
CA TYR A 283 3.71 14.03 1.54
C TYR A 283 4.42 14.53 0.29
N GLN A 284 3.79 14.46 -0.89
CA GLN A 284 4.34 15.02 -2.12
C GLN A 284 4.67 16.51 -1.97
N LYS A 285 3.71 17.29 -1.42
CA LYS A 285 3.88 18.74 -1.17
C LYS A 285 4.99 19.07 -0.18
N LEU A 286 5.29 18.16 0.74
CA LEU A 286 6.40 18.28 1.68
C LEU A 286 7.76 17.90 1.07
N GLY A 287 7.78 17.43 -0.18
CA GLY A 287 8.99 17.08 -0.92
C GLY A 287 9.32 15.58 -0.93
N TYR A 288 8.44 14.71 -0.41
CA TYR A 288 8.63 13.27 -0.56
C TYR A 288 8.35 12.84 -1.99
N LYS A 289 9.08 11.84 -2.46
CA LYS A 289 8.65 11.07 -3.62
C LYS A 289 7.46 10.21 -3.24
N THR A 290 6.51 10.10 -4.13
CA THR A 290 5.24 9.41 -3.89
C THR A 290 4.99 8.32 -4.92
N PHE A 291 4.36 7.25 -4.46
CA PHE A 291 4.19 6.02 -5.20
C PHE A 291 2.83 5.42 -4.86
N ASP A 292 2.10 4.98 -5.88
CA ASP A 292 0.86 4.23 -5.75
C ASP A 292 0.86 2.97 -6.62
N ALA A 293 0.39 1.88 -6.01
CA ALA A 293 0.23 0.60 -6.69
C ALA A 293 -0.94 -0.21 -6.11
N GLU A 294 -2.03 -0.26 -6.86
CA GLU A 294 -3.23 -1.04 -6.58
C GLU A 294 -3.42 -2.14 -7.64
N ASP A 295 -3.82 -3.36 -7.26
CA ASP A 295 -4.13 -4.46 -8.19
C ASP A 295 -5.62 -4.77 -8.34
N TYR A 296 -6.49 -3.94 -7.78
CA TYR A 296 -7.92 -4.06 -7.99
C TYR A 296 -8.36 -3.32 -9.25
N VAL A 297 -9.49 -3.74 -9.85
CA VAL A 297 -9.99 -3.17 -11.11
C VAL A 297 -10.33 -1.68 -11.04
N THR A 298 -10.48 -1.10 -9.86
CA THR A 298 -10.79 0.33 -9.64
C THR A 298 -10.00 0.85 -8.44
N SER A 299 -9.58 2.12 -8.46
CA SER A 299 -8.99 2.74 -7.26
C SER A 299 -10.08 3.05 -6.23
N PHE A 300 -9.70 3.12 -4.95
CA PHE A 300 -10.62 3.55 -3.90
C PHE A 300 -11.08 5.02 -4.10
N LEU A 301 -10.25 5.88 -4.70
CA LEU A 301 -10.59 7.29 -4.99
C LEU A 301 -11.55 7.38 -6.17
N ARG A 302 -11.17 6.81 -7.31
CA ARG A 302 -11.95 6.79 -8.55
C ARG A 302 -12.65 5.45 -8.73
N TYR A 303 -13.64 5.24 -7.88
CA TYR A 303 -14.61 4.15 -8.03
C TYR A 303 -15.61 4.50 -9.14
N PRO A 304 -16.29 3.53 -9.78
CA PRO A 304 -17.34 3.81 -10.76
C PRO A 304 -18.31 4.89 -10.27
N ASP A 305 -18.60 5.84 -11.17
CA ASP A 305 -19.43 7.03 -10.93
C ASP A 305 -18.86 8.07 -9.94
N CYS A 306 -17.59 7.96 -9.56
CA CYS A 306 -16.92 8.91 -8.65
C CYS A 306 -15.76 9.61 -9.36
N VAL A 307 -15.71 10.95 -9.28
CA VAL A 307 -14.73 11.75 -10.02
C VAL A 307 -13.30 11.70 -9.45
N GLY A 308 -13.14 11.29 -8.18
CA GLY A 308 -11.84 11.18 -7.52
C GLY A 308 -11.17 12.53 -7.23
N LEU A 309 -9.84 12.59 -7.37
CA LEU A 309 -9.07 13.83 -7.25
C LEU A 309 -9.16 14.65 -8.54
N ARG A 310 -9.02 15.97 -8.44
CA ARG A 310 -9.03 16.87 -9.61
C ARG A 310 -7.82 16.66 -10.52
N ASN A 311 -6.66 16.52 -9.90
CA ASN A 311 -5.39 16.34 -10.60
C ASN A 311 -4.71 15.09 -10.03
N ASP A 312 -3.97 14.40 -10.88
CA ASP A 312 -3.04 13.37 -10.46
C ASP A 312 -1.93 14.03 -9.65
N THR A 313 -1.66 13.46 -8.48
CA THR A 313 -0.88 14.14 -7.44
C THR A 313 0.26 13.28 -6.92
N LEU A 314 0.55 12.14 -7.56
CA LEU A 314 1.67 11.29 -7.17
C LEU A 314 2.70 11.19 -8.30
N ASP A 315 3.93 10.85 -7.92
CA ASP A 315 5.06 10.84 -8.86
C ASP A 315 5.09 9.59 -9.73
N HIS A 316 4.62 8.45 -9.17
CA HIS A 316 4.61 7.14 -9.81
C HIS A 316 3.31 6.40 -9.56
N TYR A 317 2.71 5.87 -10.64
CA TYR A 317 1.47 5.12 -10.61
C TYR A 317 1.62 3.80 -11.35
N TYR A 318 1.37 2.67 -10.68
CA TYR A 318 1.35 1.33 -11.29
C TYR A 318 0.24 1.15 -12.34
N ARG A 319 -0.76 2.02 -12.29
CA ARG A 319 -2.05 1.83 -12.93
C ARG A 319 -2.01 1.71 -14.45
N ALA A 320 -1.10 2.43 -15.12
CA ALA A 320 -0.93 2.32 -16.57
C ALA A 320 -0.51 0.90 -17.00
N PHE A 321 0.37 0.26 -16.23
CA PHE A 321 0.77 -1.12 -16.46
C PHE A 321 -0.40 -2.07 -16.23
N HIS A 322 -1.11 -1.92 -15.11
CA HIS A 322 -2.29 -2.75 -14.79
C HIS A 322 -3.35 -2.70 -15.90
N ASN A 323 -3.72 -1.49 -16.34
CA ASN A 323 -4.73 -1.30 -17.38
C ASN A 323 -4.27 -1.89 -18.72
N ARG A 324 -2.99 -1.71 -19.10
CA ARG A 324 -2.43 -2.30 -20.33
C ARG A 324 -2.49 -3.83 -20.32
N LEU A 325 -2.23 -4.48 -19.17
CA LEU A 325 -2.34 -5.94 -19.04
C LEU A 325 -3.79 -6.42 -19.18
N GLN A 326 -4.78 -5.66 -18.68
CA GLN A 326 -6.19 -6.04 -18.83
C GLN A 326 -6.67 -6.00 -20.29
N GLU A 327 -6.06 -5.16 -21.12
CA GLU A 327 -6.43 -4.99 -22.53
C GLU A 327 -5.77 -6.00 -23.49
N ASP A 328 -4.70 -6.69 -23.06
CA ASP A 328 -3.93 -7.59 -23.93
C ASP A 328 -3.59 -8.90 -23.22
N GLU A 329 -4.30 -9.95 -23.64
CA GLU A 329 -4.19 -11.30 -23.09
C GLU A 329 -2.78 -11.89 -23.22
N GLU A 330 -2.04 -11.53 -24.28
CA GLU A 330 -0.67 -11.99 -24.47
C GLU A 330 0.25 -11.38 -23.41
N LEU A 331 0.14 -10.06 -23.18
CA LEU A 331 0.91 -9.37 -22.14
C LEU A 331 0.51 -9.82 -20.74
N SER A 332 -0.80 -9.99 -20.46
CA SER A 332 -1.26 -10.56 -19.19
C SER A 332 -0.66 -11.96 -18.96
N ASN A 333 -0.64 -12.81 -19.98
CA ASN A 333 -0.04 -14.14 -19.87
C ASN A 333 1.48 -14.07 -19.61
N ILE A 334 2.20 -13.17 -20.27
CA ILE A 334 3.64 -12.96 -20.07
C ILE A 334 3.96 -12.50 -18.65
N HIS A 335 3.22 -11.50 -18.14
CA HIS A 335 3.52 -10.86 -16.86
C HIS A 335 2.85 -11.51 -15.64
N GLU A 336 1.92 -12.44 -15.85
CA GLU A 336 1.17 -13.09 -14.77
C GLU A 336 1.19 -14.63 -14.91
N LYS A 337 0.06 -15.23 -15.26
CA LYS A 337 -0.16 -16.68 -15.10
C LYS A 337 0.82 -17.53 -15.91
N GLY A 338 1.23 -17.08 -17.09
CA GLY A 338 2.15 -17.82 -17.95
C GLY A 338 3.55 -17.95 -17.36
N THR A 339 3.96 -17.05 -16.46
CA THR A 339 5.24 -17.09 -15.75
C THR A 339 5.10 -17.46 -14.26
N CYS A 340 3.91 -17.93 -13.86
CA CYS A 340 3.53 -18.29 -12.49
C CYS A 340 3.61 -17.12 -11.52
N ARG A 341 3.33 -15.94 -12.05
CA ARG A 341 3.23 -14.68 -11.34
C ARG A 341 1.75 -14.30 -11.22
N ARG A 342 1.47 -13.41 -10.29
CA ARG A 342 0.17 -12.76 -10.10
C ARG A 342 0.38 -11.25 -10.08
N SER A 343 -0.73 -10.52 -10.10
CA SER A 343 -0.74 -9.06 -9.99
C SER A 343 0.12 -8.53 -8.83
N VAL A 344 0.06 -9.18 -7.67
CA VAL A 344 0.85 -8.81 -6.47
C VAL A 344 2.36 -8.92 -6.70
N ASP A 345 2.83 -9.89 -7.49
CA ASP A 345 4.26 -10.02 -7.80
C ASP A 345 4.74 -8.84 -8.63
N ASN A 346 3.91 -8.35 -9.56
CA ASN A 346 4.22 -7.18 -10.38
C ASN A 346 4.22 -5.88 -9.55
N ILE A 347 3.30 -5.74 -8.58
CA ILE A 347 3.33 -4.62 -7.62
C ILE A 347 4.60 -4.63 -6.78
N LEU A 348 5.00 -5.80 -6.27
CA LEU A 348 6.20 -5.93 -5.43
C LEU A 348 7.48 -5.69 -6.24
N ASP A 349 7.53 -6.09 -7.51
CA ASP A 349 8.62 -5.74 -8.40
C ASP A 349 8.67 -4.22 -8.66
N PHE A 350 7.52 -3.58 -8.90
CA PHE A 350 7.47 -2.12 -9.09
C PHE A 350 7.94 -1.36 -7.84
N LEU A 351 7.50 -1.81 -6.66
CA LEU A 351 7.97 -1.28 -5.38
C LEU A 351 9.48 -1.48 -5.21
N THR A 352 10.03 -2.61 -5.66
CA THR A 352 11.48 -2.87 -5.61
C THR A 352 12.25 -1.88 -6.48
N HIS A 353 11.78 -1.62 -7.70
CA HIS A 353 12.36 -0.57 -8.56
C HIS A 353 12.30 0.80 -7.87
N TYR A 354 11.17 1.15 -7.27
CA TYR A 354 10.97 2.43 -6.58
C TYR A 354 11.90 2.65 -5.39
N ILE A 355 12.01 1.66 -4.49
CA ILE A 355 12.94 1.73 -3.35
C ILE A 355 14.40 1.83 -3.82
N HIS A 356 14.71 1.33 -5.01
CA HIS A 356 16.07 1.31 -5.54
C HIS A 356 16.49 2.59 -6.28
N SER A 357 15.56 3.32 -6.88
CA SER A 357 15.86 4.57 -7.60
C SER A 357 16.25 5.71 -6.66
N TYR A 358 15.49 5.94 -5.59
CA TYR A 358 15.72 7.09 -4.71
C TYR A 358 16.75 6.84 -3.57
N LYS A 359 17.69 5.91 -3.76
CA LYS A 359 18.69 5.53 -2.74
C LYS A 359 19.66 6.66 -2.38
N ASP A 360 20.00 7.50 -3.36
CA ASP A 360 21.12 8.44 -3.31
C ASP A 360 20.71 9.93 -3.26
N GLU A 361 19.47 10.26 -2.87
CA GLU A 361 19.14 11.63 -2.45
C GLU A 361 19.79 11.96 -1.08
N LYS A 362 21.11 11.79 -0.98
CA LYS A 362 21.96 12.73 -0.26
C LYS A 362 21.91 14.03 -1.06
N HIS A 363 20.90 14.83 -0.78
CA HIS A 363 20.78 16.19 -1.26
C HIS A 363 22.14 16.91 -1.13
N ARG A 364 22.77 17.23 -2.27
CA ARG A 364 23.83 18.23 -2.33
C ARG A 364 23.25 19.62 -2.16
#